data_AF-A0A2S2Q3P3-F1
#
_entry.id   AF-A0A2S2Q3P3-F1
#
_cell.length_a   1.000
_cell.length_b   1.000
_cell.length_c   1.000
_cell.angle_alpha   90.00
_cell.angle_beta   90.00
_cell.angle_gamma   90.00
#
_symmetry.space_group_name_H-M   'P 1'
#
loop_
_entity.id
_entity.type
_entity.pdbx_description
1 polymer ?
#
loop_
_entity_poly.entity_id
_entity_poly.type
_entity_poly.pdbx_seq_one_letter_code
_entity_poly.pdbx_strand_id
1 'polypeptide(L)'
;MACRNVTVHNLSKVVRYFSQKTAEQESKFVSKMGFLKGKPLYLDAQATTPLDPRVLDAMMPYLTYSYGNPHSRTHMYGWESEEAVETARQHISDLIGANSKEIIFTSGATESNNMAIKGIARFYGSKKRHIITTQTEHKCVLDSCRALTGEGFEITYLPVKSTGVISLDELNSAIRPDTALISIMAVNNEIGVIQPIKEIGNFIKIFKKIIFHQIIIRCFIIISDYL
;
A
#
# COMPACT_ATOMS: atom_id res chain seq x y z
N MET A 1 -0.93 -42.80 26.20
CA MET A 1 -0.47 -41.41 25.95
C MET A 1 0.87 -41.49 25.24
N ALA A 2 0.89 -41.33 23.92
CA ALA A 2 2.13 -41.36 23.14
C ALA A 2 2.29 -40.03 22.41
N CYS A 3 2.96 -39.07 23.07
CA CYS A 3 3.59 -37.95 22.37
C CYS A 3 4.76 -38.53 21.55
N ARG A 4 4.53 -38.76 20.26
CA ARG A 4 5.64 -38.97 19.32
C ARG A 4 6.10 -37.61 18.83
N ASN A 5 7.31 -37.25 19.25
CA ASN A 5 8.12 -36.16 18.71
C ASN A 5 8.11 -36.19 17.18
N VAL A 6 7.48 -35.21 16.54
CA VAL A 6 7.69 -34.93 15.11
C VAL A 6 8.94 -34.07 15.02
N THR A 7 10.09 -34.74 14.93
CA THR A 7 11.39 -34.12 14.75
C THR A 7 11.46 -33.36 13.43
N VAL A 8 12.13 -32.21 13.44
CA VAL A 8 12.34 -31.21 12.35
C VAL A 8 12.94 -31.80 11.05
N HIS A 9 13.28 -33.08 11.00
CA HIS A 9 13.80 -33.80 9.84
C HIS A 9 12.82 -33.98 8.66
N ASN A 10 11.55 -33.59 8.80
CA ASN A 10 10.53 -33.77 7.75
C ASN A 10 10.20 -32.51 6.94
N LEU A 11 10.68 -31.32 7.28
CA LEU A 11 10.37 -30.10 6.53
C LEU A 11 10.85 -30.18 5.07
N SER A 12 12.05 -30.71 4.83
CA SER A 12 12.57 -30.91 3.46
C SER A 12 11.76 -31.94 2.66
N LYS A 13 11.21 -32.97 3.32
CA LYS A 13 10.32 -33.95 2.70
C LYS A 13 8.93 -33.39 2.42
N VAL A 14 8.41 -32.53 3.30
CA VAL A 14 7.13 -31.83 3.11
C VAL A 14 7.25 -30.82 1.96
N VAL A 15 8.32 -30.02 1.93
CA VAL A 15 8.60 -29.08 0.84
C VAL A 15 8.82 -29.81 -0.48
N ARG A 16 9.57 -30.93 -0.51
CA ARG A 16 9.70 -31.78 -1.72
C ARG A 16 8.37 -32.39 -2.14
N TYR A 17 7.55 -32.87 -1.22
CA TYR A 17 6.25 -33.44 -1.52
C TYR A 17 5.31 -32.41 -2.14
N PHE A 18 5.27 -31.19 -1.59
CA PHE A 18 4.49 -30.09 -2.19
C PHE A 18 5.10 -29.62 -3.52
N SER A 19 6.42 -29.50 -3.64
CA SER A 19 7.09 -29.14 -4.91
C SER A 19 6.84 -30.16 -6.03
N GLN A 20 6.92 -31.46 -5.72
CA GLN A 20 6.61 -32.56 -6.65
C GLN A 20 5.13 -32.59 -7.03
N LYS A 21 4.20 -32.39 -6.07
CA LYS A 21 2.77 -32.28 -6.39
C LYS A 21 2.42 -31.05 -7.22
N THR A 22 3.11 -29.93 -7.04
CA THR A 22 2.89 -28.73 -7.87
C THR A 22 3.41 -28.94 -9.30
N ALA A 23 4.46 -29.76 -9.48
CA ALA A 23 4.95 -30.17 -10.79
C ALA A 23 4.06 -31.24 -11.46
N GLU A 24 3.50 -32.18 -10.70
CA GLU A 24 2.53 -33.17 -11.20
C GLU A 24 1.14 -32.57 -11.47
N GLN A 25 0.79 -31.46 -10.82
CA GLN A 25 -0.34 -30.60 -11.20
C GLN A 25 0.02 -29.74 -12.43
N GLU A 26 0.49 -30.37 -13.51
CA GLU A 26 0.29 -29.84 -14.86
C GLU A 26 -1.22 -29.85 -15.13
N SER A 27 -1.86 -28.76 -14.68
CA SER A 27 -3.29 -28.57 -14.78
C SER A 27 -3.73 -28.68 -16.23
N LYS A 28 -4.60 -29.65 -16.53
CA LYS A 28 -5.57 -29.56 -17.62
C LYS A 28 -6.50 -28.37 -17.35
N PHE A 29 -6.00 -27.15 -17.51
CA PHE A 29 -6.80 -25.94 -17.45
C PHE A 29 -7.48 -25.81 -18.81
N VAL A 30 -8.76 -26.19 -18.90
CA VAL A 30 -9.56 -26.00 -20.11
C VAL A 30 -10.05 -24.55 -20.09
N SER A 31 -9.38 -23.67 -20.85
CA SER A 31 -9.87 -22.32 -21.08
C SER A 31 -11.17 -22.35 -21.90
N LYS A 32 -12.05 -21.36 -21.67
CA LYS A 32 -13.28 -21.16 -22.46
C LYS A 32 -13.03 -20.92 -23.97
N MET A 33 -11.80 -20.57 -24.34
CA MET A 33 -11.25 -20.56 -25.70
C MET A 33 -10.36 -21.81 -25.81
N GLY A 34 -10.45 -22.59 -26.88
CA GLY A 34 -9.90 -23.96 -26.99
C GLY A 34 -8.45 -24.22 -26.50
N PHE A 35 -8.15 -25.50 -26.35
CA PHE A 35 -6.93 -26.13 -25.81
C PHE A 35 -5.62 -25.32 -25.96
N LEU A 36 -5.32 -24.45 -24.99
CA LEU A 36 -3.97 -23.99 -24.74
C LEU A 36 -3.33 -24.93 -23.70
N LYS A 37 -2.18 -25.51 -24.03
CA LYS A 37 -1.41 -26.35 -23.11
C LYS A 37 -0.54 -25.45 -22.23
N GLY A 38 -0.72 -25.48 -20.91
CA GLY A 38 0.05 -24.71 -19.94
C GLY A 38 -0.77 -23.62 -19.22
N LYS A 39 -0.13 -22.93 -18.26
CA LYS A 39 -0.74 -21.76 -17.58
C LYS A 39 -0.58 -20.50 -18.45
N PRO A 40 -1.58 -19.60 -18.49
CA PRO A 40 -1.45 -18.34 -19.21
C PRO A 40 -0.34 -17.48 -18.61
N LEU A 41 0.28 -16.65 -19.45
CA LEU A 41 1.21 -15.62 -18.98
C LEU A 41 0.45 -14.61 -18.11
N TYR A 42 1.02 -14.26 -16.95
CA TYR A 42 0.44 -13.27 -16.06
C TYR A 42 0.97 -11.88 -16.39
N LEU A 43 0.19 -11.11 -17.15
CA LEU A 43 0.51 -9.74 -17.58
C LEU A 43 -0.36 -8.69 -16.88
N ASP A 44 -0.69 -8.95 -15.61
CA ASP A 44 -1.57 -8.11 -14.78
C ASP A 44 -0.94 -7.78 -13.41
N ALA A 45 0.38 -7.60 -13.40
CA ALA A 45 1.14 -7.32 -12.18
C ALA A 45 0.70 -6.04 -11.44
N GLN A 46 -0.02 -5.14 -12.14
CA GLN A 46 -0.61 -3.96 -11.53
C GLN A 46 -1.84 -4.31 -10.67
N ALA A 47 -2.60 -5.36 -10.97
CA ALA A 47 -3.69 -5.80 -10.10
C ALA A 47 -3.16 -6.40 -8.79
N THR A 48 -2.19 -7.32 -8.88
CA THR A 48 -1.45 -7.88 -7.74
C THR A 48 -0.17 -8.55 -8.22
N THR A 49 0.78 -8.81 -7.32
CA THR A 49 2.05 -9.45 -7.65
C THR A 49 2.16 -10.83 -7.00
N PRO A 50 2.88 -11.78 -7.62
CA PRO A 50 3.22 -13.03 -6.95
C PRO A 50 4.11 -12.74 -5.73
N LEU A 51 3.89 -13.47 -4.64
CA LEU A 51 4.71 -13.39 -3.45
C LEU A 51 6.14 -13.84 -3.77
N ASP A 52 7.14 -13.01 -3.45
CA ASP A 52 8.54 -13.40 -3.58
C ASP A 52 8.83 -14.58 -2.63
N PRO A 53 9.50 -15.67 -3.08
CA PRO A 53 9.81 -16.81 -2.23
C PRO A 53 10.55 -16.43 -0.95
N ARG A 54 11.42 -15.41 -0.98
CA ARG A 54 12.15 -14.92 0.20
C ARG A 54 11.22 -14.29 1.22
N VAL A 55 10.14 -13.64 0.76
CA VAL A 55 9.11 -13.08 1.63
C VAL A 55 8.29 -14.19 2.26
N LEU A 56 7.91 -15.22 1.47
CA LEU A 56 7.23 -16.39 2.02
C LEU A 56 8.07 -17.07 3.11
N ASP A 57 9.35 -17.33 2.83
CA ASP A 57 10.27 -17.94 3.78
C ASP A 57 10.41 -17.13 5.07
N ALA A 58 10.44 -15.79 4.97
CA ALA A 58 10.47 -14.90 6.13
C ALA A 58 9.14 -14.90 6.92
N MET A 59 8.00 -15.14 6.27
CA MET A 59 6.69 -15.21 6.93
C MET A 59 6.44 -16.54 7.65
N MET A 60 6.98 -17.65 7.12
CA MET A 60 6.68 -19.00 7.60
C MET A 60 6.91 -19.23 9.11
N PRO A 61 7.98 -18.72 9.75
CA PRO A 61 8.18 -18.85 11.20
C PRO A 61 7.00 -18.34 12.02
N TYR A 62 6.46 -17.17 11.66
CA TYR A 62 5.37 -16.50 12.38
C TYR A 62 4.00 -17.16 12.16
N LEU A 63 3.89 -17.98 11.10
CA LEU A 63 2.70 -18.77 10.81
C LEU A 63 2.73 -20.18 11.42
N THR A 64 3.86 -20.61 11.99
CA THR A 64 4.04 -22.00 12.43
C THR A 64 4.41 -22.13 13.89
N TYR A 65 5.47 -21.48 14.37
CA TYR A 65 5.96 -21.66 15.73
C TYR A 65 6.18 -20.35 16.50
N SER A 66 6.32 -19.20 15.83
CA SER A 66 6.42 -17.86 16.43
C SER A 66 5.11 -17.08 16.28
N TYR A 67 4.00 -17.67 16.75
CA TYR A 67 2.63 -17.17 16.56
C TYR A 67 2.13 -16.21 17.66
N GLY A 68 3.05 -15.63 18.43
CA GLY A 68 2.69 -14.78 19.55
C GLY A 68 1.93 -13.51 19.14
N ASN A 69 1.14 -12.96 20.06
CA ASN A 69 0.57 -11.63 19.87
C ASN A 69 1.62 -10.58 20.29
N PRO A 70 2.01 -9.64 19.42
CA PRO A 70 3.00 -8.60 19.76
C PRO A 70 2.54 -7.67 20.89
N HIS A 71 1.26 -7.67 21.26
CA HIS A 71 0.75 -6.91 22.40
C HIS A 71 0.84 -7.66 23.74
N SER A 72 1.24 -8.93 23.73
CA SER A 72 1.44 -9.71 24.96
C SER A 72 2.76 -9.35 25.64
N ARG A 73 2.71 -8.50 26.67
CA ARG A 73 3.92 -7.97 27.33
C ARG A 73 4.54 -8.87 28.42
N THR A 74 3.91 -9.98 28.77
CA THR A 74 4.27 -10.76 29.97
C THR A 74 5.03 -12.05 29.67
N HIS A 75 5.22 -12.42 28.41
CA HIS A 75 5.83 -13.70 28.06
C HIS A 75 6.63 -13.63 26.76
N MET A 76 7.57 -14.56 26.62
CA MET A 76 8.54 -14.63 25.52
C MET A 76 7.91 -14.58 24.12
N TYR A 77 6.81 -15.32 23.88
CA TYR A 77 6.13 -15.32 22.58
C TYR A 77 5.69 -13.91 22.12
N GLY A 78 5.32 -13.04 23.05
CA GLY A 78 4.88 -11.69 22.71
C GLY A 78 6.05 -10.78 22.41
N TRP A 79 7.13 -10.88 23.19
CA TRP A 79 8.37 -10.12 22.97
C TRP A 79 9.02 -10.47 21.62
N GLU A 80 9.11 -11.76 21.28
CA GLU A 80 9.63 -12.21 19.96
C GLU A 80 8.79 -11.66 18.80
N SER A 81 7.47 -11.61 18.97
CA SER A 81 6.57 -11.09 17.93
C SER A 81 6.63 -9.57 17.83
N GLU A 82 6.80 -8.86 18.94
CA GLU A 82 7.02 -7.41 18.98
C GLU A 82 8.32 -7.03 18.27
N GLU A 83 9.42 -7.73 18.56
CA GLU A 83 10.72 -7.51 17.89
C GLU A 83 10.63 -7.70 16.37
N ALA A 84 9.89 -8.71 15.92
CA ALA A 84 9.66 -8.95 14.49
C ALA A 84 8.88 -7.82 13.82
N VAL A 85 7.85 -7.29 14.49
CA VAL A 85 7.06 -6.16 14.00
C VAL A 85 7.91 -4.90 13.91
N GLU A 86 8.72 -4.61 14.93
CA GLU A 86 9.59 -3.42 14.93
C GLU A 86 10.73 -3.54 13.92
N THR A 87 11.27 -4.74 13.70
CA THR A 87 12.23 -5.00 12.62
C THR A 87 11.60 -4.73 11.24
N ALA A 88 10.39 -5.25 11.00
CA ALA A 88 9.66 -5.00 9.77
C ALA A 88 9.35 -3.50 9.58
N ARG A 89 9.01 -2.79 10.66
CA ARG A 89 8.80 -1.35 10.66
C ARG A 89 10.06 -0.60 10.24
N GLN A 90 11.21 -1.00 10.77
CA GLN A 90 12.51 -0.41 10.44
C GLN A 90 12.87 -0.61 8.97
N HIS A 91 12.68 -1.82 8.42
CA HIS A 91 12.91 -2.09 7.00
C HIS A 91 12.06 -1.17 6.09
N ILE A 92 10.80 -0.93 6.46
CA ILE A 92 9.92 -0.03 5.71
C ILE A 92 10.39 1.41 5.82
N SER A 93 10.75 1.86 7.02
CA SER A 93 11.19 3.24 7.23
C SER A 93 12.52 3.54 6.52
N ASP A 94 13.46 2.59 6.53
CA ASP A 94 14.75 2.74 5.84
C ASP A 94 14.56 2.86 4.33
N LEU A 95 13.63 2.09 3.76
CA LEU A 95 13.33 2.10 2.32
C LEU A 95 12.76 3.44 1.84
N ILE A 96 12.04 4.18 2.70
CA ILE A 96 11.44 5.48 2.35
C ILE A 96 12.14 6.68 3.00
N GLY A 97 13.23 6.46 3.74
CA GLY A 97 13.94 7.51 4.47
C GLY A 97 13.12 8.19 5.57
N ALA A 98 12.16 7.49 6.19
CA ALA A 98 11.33 8.00 7.27
C ALA A 98 11.85 7.56 8.65
N ASN A 99 11.29 8.12 9.73
CA ASN A 99 11.47 7.56 11.06
C ASN A 99 10.55 6.35 11.24
N SER A 100 11.01 5.28 11.88
CA SER A 100 10.18 4.10 12.14
C SER A 100 8.91 4.43 12.91
N LYS A 101 8.94 5.41 13.82
CA LYS A 101 7.74 5.87 14.56
C LYS A 101 6.65 6.52 13.68
N GLU A 102 6.99 6.91 12.46
CA GLU A 102 6.04 7.48 11.49
C GLU A 102 5.32 6.39 10.67
N ILE A 103 5.78 5.14 10.74
CA ILE A 103 5.18 4.01 10.03
C ILE A 103 4.00 3.45 10.81
N ILE A 104 2.81 3.52 10.22
CA ILE A 104 1.58 2.94 10.76
C ILE A 104 1.18 1.77 9.87
N PHE A 105 1.09 0.56 10.45
CA PHE A 105 0.59 -0.62 9.74
C PHE A 105 -0.93 -0.53 9.59
N THR A 106 -1.41 -0.87 8.40
CA THR A 106 -2.83 -1.00 8.05
C THR A 106 -3.04 -2.31 7.31
N SER A 107 -4.29 -2.70 7.06
CA SER A 107 -4.62 -3.88 6.23
C SER A 107 -4.26 -3.72 4.75
N GLY A 108 -3.92 -2.50 4.31
CA GLY A 108 -3.48 -2.23 2.95
C GLY A 108 -3.76 -0.79 2.53
N ALA A 109 -3.38 -0.48 1.30
CA ALA A 109 -3.42 0.88 0.78
C ALA A 109 -4.82 1.52 0.76
N THR A 110 -5.88 0.74 0.57
CA THR A 110 -7.26 1.24 0.65
C THR A 110 -7.56 1.80 2.04
N GLU A 111 -7.16 1.10 3.10
CA GLU A 111 -7.31 1.57 4.47
C GLU A 111 -6.40 2.77 4.73
N SER A 112 -5.13 2.72 4.32
CA SER A 112 -4.19 3.84 4.48
C SER A 112 -4.72 5.14 3.86
N ASN A 113 -5.27 5.07 2.64
CA ASN A 113 -5.85 6.24 1.98
C ASN A 113 -7.09 6.75 2.70
N ASN A 114 -7.97 5.85 3.15
CA ASN A 114 -9.14 6.25 3.93
C ASN A 114 -8.74 6.92 5.25
N MET A 115 -7.78 6.32 5.96
CA MET A 115 -7.27 6.81 7.24
C MET A 115 -6.64 8.19 7.08
N ALA A 116 -5.76 8.37 6.09
CA ALA A 116 -5.12 9.66 5.83
C ALA A 116 -6.14 10.73 5.45
N ILE A 117 -6.96 10.49 4.42
CA ILE A 117 -7.86 11.49 3.87
C ILE A 117 -8.95 11.86 4.88
N LYS A 118 -9.68 10.86 5.41
CA LYS A 118 -10.77 11.11 6.35
C LYS A 118 -10.24 11.55 7.72
N GLY A 119 -9.11 11.02 8.16
CA GLY A 119 -8.47 11.40 9.42
C GLY A 119 -8.05 12.87 9.43
N ILE A 120 -7.30 13.30 8.40
CA ILE A 120 -6.86 14.70 8.27
C ILE A 120 -8.07 15.63 8.11
N ALA A 121 -9.02 15.27 7.24
CA ALA A 121 -10.22 16.06 7.02
C ALA A 121 -11.00 16.29 8.31
N ARG A 122 -11.28 15.23 9.08
CA ARG A 122 -12.05 15.32 10.33
C ARG A 122 -11.29 16.01 11.45
N PHE A 123 -9.96 15.83 11.52
CA PHE A 123 -9.13 16.49 12.52
C PHE A 123 -9.12 18.03 12.35
N TYR A 124 -9.03 18.52 11.11
CA TYR A 124 -9.05 19.96 10.82
C TYR A 124 -10.43 20.52 10.45
N GLY A 125 -11.46 19.66 10.35
CA GLY A 125 -12.76 19.97 9.75
C GLY A 125 -13.53 21.11 10.40
N SER A 126 -13.21 21.48 11.64
CA SER A 126 -13.77 22.66 12.32
C SER A 126 -13.28 23.99 11.75
N LYS A 127 -12.11 24.00 11.09
CA LYS A 127 -11.46 25.21 10.56
C LYS A 127 -11.22 25.17 9.05
N LYS A 128 -11.06 23.98 8.50
CA LYS A 128 -10.66 23.76 7.10
C LYS A 128 -11.54 22.67 6.50
N ARG A 129 -12.35 23.05 5.49
CA ARG A 129 -13.35 22.16 4.89
C ARG A 129 -13.12 21.89 3.41
N HIS A 130 -11.97 22.31 2.87
CA HIS A 130 -11.63 22.11 1.48
C HIS A 130 -10.53 21.05 1.29
N ILE A 131 -10.72 20.17 0.31
CA ILE A 131 -9.75 19.14 -0.09
C ILE A 131 -9.56 19.21 -1.60
N ILE A 132 -8.32 19.05 -2.05
CA ILE A 132 -7.98 19.00 -3.47
C ILE A 132 -7.45 17.61 -3.79
N THR A 133 -7.92 17.04 -4.89
CA THR A 133 -7.43 15.77 -5.43
C THR A 133 -7.51 15.75 -6.96
N THR A 134 -7.11 14.67 -7.62
CA THR A 134 -7.15 14.57 -9.09
C THR A 134 -8.32 13.70 -9.56
N GLN A 135 -8.80 13.93 -10.79
CA GLN A 135 -9.85 13.08 -11.38
C GLN A 135 -9.38 11.64 -11.66
N THR A 136 -8.07 11.43 -11.74
CA THR A 136 -7.43 10.17 -12.10
C THR A 136 -6.93 9.37 -10.89
N GLU A 137 -7.32 9.75 -9.68
CA GLU A 137 -6.94 8.99 -8.48
C GLU A 137 -7.54 7.59 -8.45
N HIS A 138 -6.93 6.71 -7.67
CA HIS A 138 -7.51 5.41 -7.38
C HIS A 138 -8.87 5.55 -6.68
N LYS A 139 -9.79 4.64 -6.98
CA LYS A 139 -11.18 4.67 -6.51
C LYS A 139 -11.33 4.85 -4.99
N CYS A 140 -10.43 4.29 -4.18
CA CYS A 140 -10.48 4.45 -2.73
C CYS A 140 -10.30 5.92 -2.25
N VAL A 141 -9.61 6.74 -3.02
CA VAL A 141 -9.46 8.20 -2.78
C VAL A 141 -10.74 8.91 -3.18
N LEU A 142 -11.20 8.68 -4.42
CA LEU A 142 -12.40 9.33 -4.96
C LEU A 142 -13.64 9.00 -4.10
N ASP A 143 -13.80 7.76 -3.67
CA ASP A 143 -14.91 7.33 -2.81
C ASP A 143 -14.75 7.90 -1.38
N SER A 144 -13.51 8.06 -0.88
CA SER A 144 -13.27 8.74 0.40
C SER A 144 -13.66 10.22 0.34
N CYS A 145 -13.28 10.90 -0.73
CA CYS A 145 -13.65 12.29 -0.98
C CYS A 145 -15.17 12.45 -1.15
N ARG A 146 -15.82 11.56 -1.91
CA ARG A 146 -17.29 11.56 -2.06
C ARG A 146 -18.01 11.37 -0.72
N ALA A 147 -17.51 10.49 0.14
CA ALA A 147 -18.06 10.32 1.48
C ALA A 147 -17.93 11.61 2.31
N LEU A 148 -16.78 12.28 2.24
CA LEU A 148 -16.55 13.56 2.93
C LEU A 148 -17.44 14.70 2.38
N THR A 149 -17.84 14.67 1.11
CA THR A 149 -18.86 15.60 0.59
C THR A 149 -20.18 15.46 1.33
N GLY A 150 -20.61 14.23 1.65
CA GLY A 150 -21.79 14.00 2.49
C GLY A 150 -21.63 14.48 3.94
N GLU A 151 -20.39 14.58 4.43
CA GLU A 151 -20.06 15.18 5.72
C GLU A 151 -19.95 16.72 5.63
N GLY A 152 -20.11 17.31 4.44
CA GLY A 152 -20.11 18.75 4.18
C GLY A 152 -18.74 19.34 3.80
N PHE A 153 -17.75 18.51 3.46
CA PHE A 153 -16.49 19.00 2.88
C PHE A 153 -16.65 19.35 1.41
N GLU A 154 -15.96 20.39 0.98
CA GLU A 154 -15.85 20.74 -0.44
C GLU A 154 -14.63 20.07 -1.04
N ILE A 155 -14.81 19.43 -2.20
CA ILE A 155 -13.74 18.71 -2.88
C ILE A 155 -13.52 19.31 -4.27
N THR A 156 -12.30 19.71 -4.57
CA THR A 156 -11.88 20.06 -5.93
C THR A 156 -11.20 18.86 -6.58
N TYR A 157 -11.75 18.39 -7.69
CA TYR A 157 -11.16 17.34 -8.53
C TYR A 157 -10.44 17.99 -9.72
N LEU A 158 -9.12 18.17 -9.58
CA LEU A 158 -8.28 18.77 -10.62
C LEU A 158 -8.31 17.91 -11.89
N PRO A 159 -8.49 18.54 -13.06
CA PRO A 159 -8.28 17.85 -14.31
C PRO A 159 -6.79 17.53 -14.49
N VAL A 160 -6.51 16.64 -15.44
CA VAL A 160 -5.14 16.32 -15.87
C VAL A 160 -4.97 16.74 -17.32
N LYS A 161 -3.73 17.02 -17.71
CA LYS A 161 -3.39 17.24 -19.13
C LYS A 161 -3.62 15.96 -19.92
N SER A 162 -3.59 16.04 -21.25
CA SER A 162 -3.65 14.86 -22.13
C SER A 162 -2.54 13.83 -21.84
N THR A 163 -1.44 14.25 -21.22
CA THR A 163 -0.35 13.40 -20.75
C THR A 163 -0.63 12.69 -19.42
N GLY A 164 -1.74 12.99 -18.74
CA GLY A 164 -2.08 12.49 -17.40
C GLY A 164 -1.41 13.26 -16.25
N VAL A 165 -0.53 14.23 -16.53
CA VAL A 165 0.16 15.03 -15.52
C VAL A 165 -0.69 16.25 -15.13
N ILE A 166 -0.67 16.63 -13.85
CA ILE A 166 -1.39 17.83 -13.38
C ILE A 166 -0.72 19.14 -13.83
N SER A 167 -1.48 20.23 -13.81
CA SER A 167 -0.93 21.58 -13.96
C SER A 167 -0.70 22.22 -12.57
N LEU A 168 0.52 22.70 -12.31
CA LEU A 168 0.81 23.46 -11.08
C LEU A 168 0.03 24.77 -11.01
N ASP A 169 -0.26 25.39 -12.15
CA ASP A 169 -1.07 26.62 -12.21
C ASP A 169 -2.51 26.34 -11.79
N GLU A 170 -3.11 25.24 -12.26
CA GLU A 170 -4.46 24.84 -11.85
C GLU A 170 -4.51 24.45 -10.38
N LEU A 171 -3.47 23.74 -9.90
CA LEU A 171 -3.32 23.44 -8.48
C LEU A 171 -3.25 24.72 -7.65
N ASN A 172 -2.46 25.71 -8.08
CA ASN A 172 -2.35 27.01 -7.43
C ASN A 172 -3.70 27.73 -7.36
N SER A 173 -4.42 27.80 -8.48
CA SER A 173 -5.74 28.44 -8.55
C SER A 173 -6.81 27.74 -7.73
N ALA A 174 -6.68 26.44 -7.49
CA ALA A 174 -7.59 25.67 -6.66
C ALA A 174 -7.33 25.85 -5.16
N ILE A 175 -6.13 26.28 -4.74
CA ILE A 175 -5.80 26.43 -3.32
C ILE A 175 -6.56 27.61 -2.72
N ARG A 176 -7.23 27.32 -1.60
CA ARG A 176 -8.00 28.29 -0.79
C ARG A 176 -7.50 28.36 0.65
N PRO A 177 -7.81 29.44 1.40
CA PRO A 177 -7.42 29.57 2.81
C PRO A 177 -7.92 28.44 3.72
N ASP A 178 -9.07 27.84 3.37
CA ASP A 178 -9.70 26.74 4.10
C ASP A 178 -9.28 25.34 3.59
N THR A 179 -8.26 25.25 2.73
CA THR A 179 -7.72 23.98 2.23
C THR A 179 -6.99 23.24 3.34
N ALA A 180 -7.50 22.05 3.68
CA ALA A 180 -6.94 21.14 4.66
C ALA A 180 -5.89 20.22 4.04
N LEU A 181 -6.22 19.66 2.87
CA LEU A 181 -5.52 18.51 2.31
C LEU A 181 -5.43 18.62 0.79
N ILE A 182 -4.25 18.30 0.26
CA ILE A 182 -4.03 18.01 -1.15
C ILE A 182 -3.61 16.54 -1.24
N SER A 183 -4.35 15.71 -2.00
CA SER A 183 -4.09 14.28 -2.18
C SER A 183 -3.83 13.97 -3.64
N ILE A 184 -2.60 13.60 -3.98
CA ILE A 184 -2.18 13.29 -5.36
C ILE A 184 -1.37 11.98 -5.37
N MET A 185 -1.75 11.04 -6.23
CA MET A 185 -1.00 9.81 -6.41
C MET A 185 0.32 10.02 -7.16
N ALA A 186 1.36 9.29 -6.74
CA ALA A 186 2.68 9.41 -7.34
C ALA A 186 2.76 8.77 -8.73
N VAL A 187 2.14 7.60 -8.89
CA VAL A 187 2.03 6.91 -10.19
C VAL A 187 0.62 6.42 -10.40
N ASN A 188 0.07 6.72 -11.57
CA ASN A 188 -1.26 6.27 -11.93
C ASN A 188 -1.28 4.76 -12.20
N ASN A 189 -2.26 4.09 -11.62
CA ASN A 189 -2.36 2.65 -11.63
C ASN A 189 -2.89 2.03 -12.93
N GLU A 190 -3.43 2.85 -13.84
CA GLU A 190 -4.00 2.43 -15.12
C GLU A 190 -3.06 2.76 -16.28
N ILE A 191 -2.59 4.00 -16.36
CA ILE A 191 -1.76 4.49 -17.48
C ILE A 191 -0.27 4.63 -17.14
N GLY A 192 0.12 4.42 -15.87
CA GLY A 192 1.54 4.43 -15.45
C GLY A 192 2.19 5.83 -15.42
N VAL A 193 1.42 6.90 -15.58
CA VAL A 193 1.94 8.28 -15.55
C VAL A 193 2.48 8.61 -14.16
N ILE A 194 3.69 9.16 -14.13
CA ILE A 194 4.37 9.61 -12.92
C ILE A 194 4.10 11.10 -12.72
N GLN A 195 3.56 11.48 -11.56
CA GLN A 195 3.38 12.89 -11.19
C GLN A 195 4.70 13.48 -10.67
N PRO A 196 4.99 14.78 -10.89
CA PRO A 196 6.20 15.44 -10.40
C PRO A 196 6.09 15.76 -8.90
N ILE A 197 6.07 14.73 -8.05
CA ILE A 197 5.78 14.86 -6.61
C ILE A 197 6.79 15.77 -5.91
N LYS A 198 8.09 15.73 -6.24
CA LYS A 198 9.08 16.61 -5.60
C LYS A 198 8.77 18.09 -5.84
N GLU A 199 8.37 18.43 -7.06
CA GLU A 199 7.96 19.79 -7.43
C GLU A 199 6.66 20.18 -6.72
N ILE A 200 5.66 19.29 -6.72
CA ILE A 200 4.39 19.49 -6.03
C ILE A 200 4.60 19.69 -4.52
N GLY A 201 5.42 18.85 -3.89
CA GLY A 201 5.75 18.95 -2.48
C GLY A 201 6.48 20.24 -2.14
N ASN A 202 7.46 20.65 -2.95
CA ASN A 202 8.14 21.94 -2.77
C ASN A 202 7.21 23.13 -2.98
N PHE A 203 6.30 23.05 -3.96
CA PHE A 203 5.28 24.05 -4.21
C PHE A 203 4.32 24.18 -3.03
N ILE A 204 3.82 23.07 -2.49
CA ILE A 204 2.88 23.06 -1.35
C ILE A 204 3.55 23.58 -0.07
N LYS A 205 4.86 23.34 0.14
CA LYS A 205 5.61 23.87 1.30
C LYS A 205 5.59 25.40 1.40
N ILE A 206 5.38 26.11 0.28
CA ILE A 206 5.24 27.58 0.27
C ILE A 206 3.96 28.01 1.01
N PHE A 207 2.92 27.18 0.99
CA PHE A 207 1.67 27.42 1.69
C PHE A 207 1.75 26.94 3.14
N LYS A 208 1.66 27.89 4.08
CA LYS A 208 1.63 27.54 5.51
C LYS A 208 0.35 26.74 5.81
N LYS A 209 0.52 25.63 6.54
CA LYS A 209 -0.57 24.83 7.17
C LYS A 209 -1.43 24.00 6.20
N ILE A 210 -1.00 23.69 4.98
CA ILE A 210 -1.67 22.70 4.12
C ILE A 210 -0.96 21.36 4.30
N ILE A 211 -1.72 20.28 4.48
CA ILE A 211 -1.16 18.92 4.52
C ILE A 211 -1.14 18.37 3.09
N PHE A 212 -0.01 17.75 2.72
CA PHE A 212 0.13 17.03 1.47
C PHE A 212 0.12 15.53 1.75
N HIS A 213 -0.83 14.81 1.14
CA HIS A 213 -0.89 13.35 1.17
C HIS A 213 -0.45 12.81 -0.18
N GLN A 214 0.60 12.00 -0.17
CA GLN A 214 1.13 11.33 -1.34
C GLN A 214 0.75 9.86 -1.30
N ILE A 215 0.24 9.34 -2.42
CA ILE A 215 -0.17 7.94 -2.52
C ILE A 215 0.86 7.17 -3.33
N ILE A 216 1.48 6.17 -2.69
CA ILE A 216 2.52 5.32 -3.28
C ILE A 216 2.15 3.85 -3.07
N ILE A 217 1.38 3.27 -3.99
CA ILE A 217 0.85 1.90 -3.85
C ILE A 217 1.50 0.92 -4.83
N ARG A 218 1.79 1.38 -6.06
CA ARG A 218 2.17 0.50 -7.18
C ARG A 218 3.59 0.68 -7.71
N CYS A 219 4.30 1.67 -7.21
CA CYS A 219 5.67 1.98 -7.64
C CYS A 219 6.60 2.23 -6.45
N PHE A 220 6.33 1.61 -5.30
CA PHE A 220 7.10 1.81 -4.06
C PHE A 220 8.61 1.59 -4.24
N ILE A 221 9.01 0.64 -5.08
CA ILE A 221 10.42 0.39 -5.44
C ILE A 221 10.87 1.26 -6.63
N ILE A 222 9.97 1.54 -7.59
CA ILE A 222 10.30 2.25 -8.84
C ILE A 222 10.50 3.77 -8.61
N ILE A 223 9.85 4.35 -7.60
CA ILE A 223 9.96 5.79 -7.25
C ILE A 223 10.97 6.02 -6.13
N SER A 224 11.52 4.99 -5.47
CA SER A 224 12.51 5.19 -4.39
C SER A 224 13.72 5.99 -4.88
N ASP A 225 14.11 5.84 -6.15
CA ASP A 225 15.17 6.64 -6.79
C ASP A 225 14.78 8.12 -7.06
N TYR A 226 13.51 8.48 -6.89
CA TYR A 226 12.95 9.81 -7.22
C TYR A 226 12.39 10.57 -6.00
N LEU A 227 12.33 9.94 -4.82
CA LEU A 227 11.95 10.56 -3.54
C LEU A 227 13.16 11.20 -2.87
#